data_AF-A9H6U9-F1
#
_entry.id   AF-A9H6U9-F1
#
_cell.length_a   1.000
_cell.length_b   1.000
_cell.length_c   1.000
_cell.angle_alpha   90.00
_cell.angle_beta   90.00
_cell.angle_gamma   90.00
#
_symmetry.space_group_name_H-M   'P 1'
#
loop_
_entity.id
_entity.type
_entity.pdbx_description
1 polymer ?
#
loop_
_entity_poly.entity_id
_entity_poly.type
_entity_poly.pdbx_seq_one_letter_code
_entity_poly.pdbx_strand_id
1 'polypeptide(L)' 'MPNKVTANVRAMAGQYGPEVLERLAWLALNGESHAVQVAAGKEILDRAYGKAKQVTEIEGGPAPVYQVVIS' A
#
# COMPACT_ATOMS: atom_id res chain seq x y z
N MET A 1 1.38 16.97 -20.47
CA MET A 1 2.85 17.09 -20.51
C MET A 1 3.44 16.59 -19.20
N PRO A 2 4.45 15.71 -19.20
CA PRO A 2 5.12 15.30 -17.97
C PRO A 2 5.93 16.48 -17.39
N ASN A 3 5.65 16.82 -16.13
CA ASN A 3 6.32 17.92 -15.44
C ASN A 3 7.67 17.44 -14.89
N LYS A 4 8.76 18.06 -15.36
CA LYS A 4 10.14 17.72 -14.95
C LYS A 4 10.40 17.95 -13.46
N VAL A 5 9.78 18.96 -12.86
CA VAL A 5 9.93 19.27 -11.43
C VAL A 5 9.37 18.14 -10.58
N THR A 6 8.19 17.61 -10.92
CA THR A 6 7.61 16.46 -10.21
C THR A 6 8.37 15.17 -10.43
N ALA A 7 9.04 14.99 -11.58
CA ALA A 7 9.90 13.83 -11.81
C ALA A 7 11.13 13.83 -10.89
N ASN A 8 11.79 14.98 -10.72
CA ASN A 8 12.96 15.10 -9.83
C ASN A 8 12.59 14.89 -8.36
N VAL A 9 11.45 15.45 -7.91
CA VAL A 9 10.96 15.24 -6.53
C VAL A 9 10.66 13.76 -6.27
N ARG A 10 10.04 13.06 -7.23
CA ARG A 10 9.80 11.61 -7.12
C ARG A 10 11.09 10.81 -7.05
N ALA A 11 12.09 11.16 -7.86
CA ALA A 11 13.38 10.49 -7.84
C ALA A 11 14.11 10.67 -6.51
N MET A 12 14.08 11.87 -5.92
CA MET A 12 14.66 12.12 -4.60
C MET A 12 13.87 11.38 -3.50
N ALA A 13 12.54 11.41 -3.54
CA ALA A 13 11.70 10.72 -2.57
C ALA A 13 11.89 9.19 -2.60
N GLY A 14 12.07 8.61 -3.80
CA GLY A 14 12.28 7.17 -3.97
C GLY A 14 13.53 6.63 -3.28
N GLN A 15 14.54 7.48 -3.04
CA GLN A 15 15.78 7.08 -2.36
C GLN A 15 15.53 6.67 -0.90
N TYR A 16 14.50 7.23 -0.25
CA TYR A 16 14.16 6.92 1.14
C TYR A 16 13.28 5.66 1.29
N GLY A 17 12.96 4.98 0.18
CA GLY A 17 12.09 3.81 0.20
C GLY A 17 12.54 2.72 1.18
N PRO A 18 13.81 2.28 1.15
CA PRO A 18 14.32 1.25 2.07
C PRO A 18 14.22 1.66 3.55
N GLU A 19 14.70 2.85 3.91
CA GLU A 19 14.70 3.31 5.30
C GLU A 19 13.28 3.52 5.85
N VAL A 20 12.38 4.03 5.01
CA VAL A 20 10.96 4.16 5.38
C VAL A 20 10.31 2.78 5.58
N LEU A 21 10.67 1.79 4.76
CA LEU A 21 10.15 0.43 4.92
C LEU A 21 10.65 -0.20 6.23
N GLU A 22 11.92 -0.03 6.57
CA GLU A 22 12.46 -0.46 7.87
C GLU A 22 11.74 0.24 9.03
N ARG A 23 11.48 1.54 8.89
CA ARG A 23 10.74 2.30 9.90
C ARG A 23 9.30 1.81 10.06
N LEU A 24 8.62 1.49 8.96
CA LEU A 24 7.27 0.89 8.99
C LEU A 24 7.29 -0.46 9.70
N ALA A 25 8.29 -1.31 9.42
CA ALA A 25 8.41 -2.60 10.10
C ALA A 25 8.62 -2.42 11.61
N TRP A 26 9.46 -1.46 12.01
CA TRP A 26 9.64 -1.13 13.42
C TRP A 26 8.34 -0.64 14.07
N LEU A 27 7.60 0.27 13.41
CA LEU A 27 6.33 0.82 13.90
C LEU A 27 5.24 -0.25 14.02
N ALA A 28 5.19 -1.19 13.07
CA ALA A 28 4.25 -2.31 13.09
C ALA A 28 4.45 -3.21 14.32
N LEU A 29 5.70 -3.37 14.77
CA LEU A 29 6.06 -4.28 15.87
C LEU A 29 6.17 -3.58 17.24
N ASN A 30 6.50 -2.29 17.27
CA ASN A 30 6.90 -1.59 18.50
C ASN A 30 6.15 -0.26 18.74
N GLY A 31 5.27 0.17 17.82
CA GLY A 31 4.56 1.44 17.95
C GLY A 31 3.69 1.48 19.22
N GLU A 32 3.65 2.62 19.92
CA GLU A 32 2.92 2.74 21.19
C GLU A 32 1.39 2.59 21.02
N SER A 33 0.87 3.02 19.87
CA SER A 33 -0.55 2.93 19.56
C SER A 33 -0.83 1.72 18.68
N HIS A 34 -1.84 0.93 19.07
CA HIS A 34 -2.34 -0.17 18.23
C HIS A 34 -2.78 0.32 16.84
N ALA A 35 -3.32 1.55 16.73
CA ALA A 35 -3.70 2.11 15.44
C ALA A 35 -2.48 2.32 14.53
N VAL A 36 -1.35 2.75 15.10
CA VAL A 36 -0.08 2.91 14.36
C VAL A 36 0.46 1.55 13.92
N GLN A 37 0.44 0.57 14.82
CA GLN A 37 0.90 -0.79 14.50
C GLN A 37 0.09 -1.39 13.35
N VAL A 38 -1.25 -1.33 13.43
CA VAL A 38 -2.16 -1.84 12.40
C VAL A 38 -1.97 -1.12 11.08
N ALA A 39 -1.85 0.21 11.09
CA ALA A 39 -1.65 0.99 9.87
C ALA A 39 -0.32 0.64 9.20
N ALA A 40 0.78 0.59 9.95
CA ALA A 40 2.09 0.24 9.42
C ALA A 40 2.16 -1.21 8.92
N GLY A 41 1.56 -2.15 9.65
CA GLY A 41 1.46 -3.55 9.23
C GLY A 41 0.67 -3.71 7.94
N LYS A 42 -0.49 -3.07 7.82
CA LYS A 42 -1.30 -3.08 6.60
C LYS A 42 -0.55 -2.50 5.42
N GLU A 43 0.17 -1.41 5.62
CA GLU A 43 0.95 -0.73 4.58
C GLU A 43 2.04 -1.64 3.98
N ILE A 44 2.68 -2.47 4.81
CA ILE A 44 3.65 -3.49 4.38
C ILE A 44 2.95 -4.64 3.67
N LEU A 45 1.84 -5.15 4.22
CA LEU A 45 1.12 -6.28 3.65
C LEU A 45 0.56 -5.96 2.27
N ASP A 46 -0.06 -4.79 2.10
CA ASP A 46 -0.63 -4.33 0.84
C ASP A 46 0.45 -4.18 -0.26
N ARG A 47 1.71 -3.88 0.11
CA ARG A 47 2.84 -3.81 -0.83
C ARG A 47 3.45 -5.16 -1.17
N ALA A 48 3.64 -6.02 -0.17
CA ALA A 48 4.35 -7.28 -0.33
C ALA A 48 3.45 -8.38 -0.89
N TYR A 49 2.18 -8.40 -0.48
CA TYR A 49 1.23 -9.48 -0.79
C TYR A 49 0.03 -8.98 -1.61
N GLY A 50 -0.08 -7.67 -1.83
CA GLY A 50 -1.23 -7.06 -2.49
C GLY A 50 -2.42 -6.87 -1.55
N LYS A 51 -3.45 -6.18 -2.06
CA LYS A 51 -4.68 -5.95 -1.31
C LYS A 51 -5.56 -7.18 -1.29
N ALA A 52 -6.32 -7.34 -0.20
CA ALA A 52 -7.39 -8.33 -0.14
C ALA A 52 -8.34 -8.14 -1.33
N LYS A 53 -8.69 -9.25 -2.01
CA LYS A 53 -9.61 -9.23 -3.14
C LYS A 53 -10.96 -8.68 -2.67
N GLN A 54 -11.39 -7.57 -3.25
CA GLN A 54 -12.72 -7.04 -2.99
C GLN A 54 -13.70 -7.83 -3.88
N VAL A 55 -14.66 -8.50 -3.25
CA VAL A 55 -15.75 -9.15 -3.98
C VAL A 55 -16.75 -8.06 -4.33
N THR A 56 -16.90 -7.77 -5.62
CA THR A 56 -17.95 -6.88 -6.11
C THR A 56 -19.10 -7.75 -6.59
N GLU A 57 -20.24 -7.70 -5.91
CA GLU A 57 -21.48 -8.24 -6.46
C GLU A 57 -21.92 -7.33 -7.61
N ILE A 58 -21.89 -7.86 -8.83
CA ILE A 58 -22.45 -7.19 -10.00
C ILE A 58 -23.92 -7.60 -10.02
N GLU A 59 -24.82 -6.64 -9.79
CA GLU A 59 -26.27 -6.90 -9.81
C GLU A 59 -26.67 -7.43 -11.21
N GLY A 60 -27.11 -8.69 -11.28
CA GLY A 60 -27.55 -9.35 -12.52
C GLY A 60 -26.52 -10.21 -13.26
N GLY A 61 -25.31 -10.43 -12.73
CA GLY A 61 -24.30 -11.32 -13.34
C GLY A 61 -24.29 -12.75 -12.75
N PRO A 62 -23.96 -13.80 -13.53
CA PRO A 62 -24.11 -15.20 -13.07
C PRO A 62 -23.04 -15.70 -12.07
N ALA A 63 -22.13 -14.86 -11.57
CA ALA A 63 -21.17 -15.22 -10.53
C ALA A 63 -20.46 -13.98 -9.95
N PRO A 64 -19.97 -14.02 -8.71
CA PRO A 64 -19.12 -12.96 -8.17
C PRO A 64 -17.83 -12.85 -8.97
N VAL A 65 -17.50 -11.63 -9.42
CA VAL A 65 -16.23 -11.34 -10.11
C VAL A 65 -15.23 -10.84 -9.08
N TYR A 66 -14.09 -11.53 -8.97
CA TYR A 66 -13.00 -11.09 -8.11
C TYR A 66 -12.17 -10.02 -8.83
N GLN A 67 -12.29 -8.76 -8.41
CA GLN A 67 -11.42 -7.72 -8.94
C GLN A 67 -10.11 -7.70 -8.15
N VAL A 68 -9.00 -8.02 -8.83
CA VAL A 68 -7.66 -7.82 -8.27
C VAL A 68 -7.25 -6.39 -8.57
N VAL A 69 -7.20 -5.53 -7.56
CA VAL A 69 -6.68 -4.17 -7.69
C VAL A 69 -5.16 -4.23 -7.56
N ILE A 70 -4.48 -4.43 -8.69
CA ILE A 70 -3.03 -4.27 -8.78
C ILE A 70 -2.77 -2.77 -8.88
N SER A 71 -2.11 -2.19 -7.87
CA SER A 71 -1.73 -0.76 -7.85
C SER A 71 -0.47 -0.49 -8.65
#